data_AF-A0A964NMT0-F1
#
_entry.id   AF-A0A964NMT0-F1
#
_cell.length_a   1.000
_cell.length_b   1.000
_cell.length_c   1.000
_cell.angle_alpha   90.00
_cell.angle_beta   90.00
_cell.angle_gamma   90.00
#
_symmetry.space_group_name_H-M   'P 1'
#
loop_
_entity.id
_entity.type
_entity.pdbx_description
1 polymer ?
#
loop_
_entity_poly.entity_id
_entity_poly.type
_entity_poly.pdbx_seq_one_letter_code
_entity_poly.pdbx_strand_id
1 'polypeptide(L)'
;MVAVAILDNGMSNSFKATVKRSIFERDYVFIDNEADFGVSRTHGTIVAEAVVRTNAQLDLIDACVANSLGQAFSSDVEEGLQAMISLTGQGYRIGAINYSYGSATSTASTLYQDELDILAGRGIFMVAASGNSGFRSTLEAPDFPGARSDVIAVGSHNGAGVPSAFSQQGRGRVAVLADGEDFPAAGENGTSFAAPQAAAAVATVQGTYLAATGQTLTYDQVVDALQQAGRGPLSAPDPADGTTRYFLLDHNGSVDYAVRTYVDPNFSPYEYLASYADLRAAFGLNATSARSHFFANGVHEGRANSFDAMAYSASHADLRVAFGANRDAAALHYLNDGLREGRTVTFDGAAYLNANADIAAAFGSDTRAAARHYVLQGAGEGRPLTATAATVQPTNETGADFAASTTTAGRMVAGRSVTGTIASGSDTDWYRIELTAGRAVIIEAKGSATGSGTLSDPTVGVRNSGGALVAFDDDSAEPGSILYCVSRRRYRVSTISTSIASPPAREPTHSRSPPRRAWRSRQPMAAPQAHRRPKST
;
A
#
# COMPACT_ATOMS: atom_id res chain seq x y z
N MET A 1 0.31 -2.66 -15.62
CA MET A 1 -0.44 -1.79 -16.54
C MET A 1 -1.80 -2.40 -16.79
N VAL A 2 -2.80 -1.59 -17.12
CA VAL A 2 -4.22 -1.98 -17.20
C VAL A 2 -4.79 -1.47 -18.51
N ALA A 3 -5.62 -2.29 -19.15
CA ALA A 3 -6.18 -2.06 -20.47
C ALA A 3 -7.67 -1.73 -20.43
N VAL A 4 -8.14 -0.97 -21.42
CA VAL A 4 -9.55 -0.87 -21.79
C VAL A 4 -9.77 -1.72 -23.04
N ALA A 5 -10.72 -2.66 -22.96
CA ALA A 5 -11.20 -3.37 -24.14
C ALA A 5 -12.27 -2.54 -24.83
N ILE A 6 -12.10 -2.30 -26.12
CA ILE A 6 -13.03 -1.53 -26.94
C ILE A 6 -13.75 -2.52 -27.84
N LEU A 7 -15.02 -2.79 -27.51
CA LEU A 7 -15.92 -3.54 -28.37
C LEU A 7 -16.61 -2.54 -29.30
N ASP A 8 -16.07 -2.38 -30.51
CA ASP A 8 -16.59 -1.43 -31.50
C ASP A 8 -16.46 -1.95 -32.95
N ASN A 9 -16.48 -1.07 -33.95
CA ASN A 9 -16.20 -1.40 -35.36
C ASN A 9 -14.71 -1.23 -35.70
N GLY A 10 -13.86 -1.64 -34.77
CA GLY A 10 -12.40 -1.69 -34.89
C GLY A 10 -11.68 -0.36 -34.87
N MET A 11 -10.36 -0.37 -34.70
CA MET A 11 -9.49 0.81 -34.75
C MET A 11 -8.63 0.82 -36.01
N SER A 12 -8.47 2.00 -36.61
CA SER A 12 -7.64 2.15 -37.81
C SER A 12 -6.18 1.82 -37.56
N ASN A 13 -5.54 1.19 -38.53
CA ASN A 13 -4.10 0.92 -38.50
C ASN A 13 -3.27 2.20 -38.31
N SER A 14 -3.73 3.31 -38.91
CA SER A 14 -3.09 4.62 -38.78
C SER A 14 -3.11 5.13 -37.33
N PHE A 15 -4.23 4.98 -36.62
CA PHE A 15 -4.34 5.36 -35.21
C PHE A 15 -3.53 4.43 -34.31
N LYS A 16 -3.61 3.11 -34.53
CA LYS A 16 -2.84 2.11 -33.77
C LYS A 16 -1.34 2.39 -33.81
N ALA A 17 -0.82 2.90 -34.93
CA ALA A 17 0.57 3.31 -35.06
C ALA A 17 0.96 4.55 -34.21
N THR A 18 -0.01 5.38 -33.80
CA THR A 18 0.23 6.58 -32.97
C THR A 18 0.19 6.29 -31.47
N VAL A 19 -0.52 5.25 -31.06
CA VAL A 19 -0.63 4.86 -29.65
C VAL A 19 0.44 3.86 -29.30
N LYS A 20 1.13 4.07 -28.17
CA LYS A 20 2.26 3.22 -27.78
C LYS A 20 1.87 1.77 -27.48
N ARG A 21 0.59 1.46 -27.21
CA ARG A 21 0.16 0.19 -26.61
C ARG A 21 -1.27 -0.23 -27.00
N SER A 22 -1.53 -0.40 -28.30
CA SER A 22 -2.56 -1.36 -28.72
C SER A 22 -1.96 -2.76 -28.58
N ILE A 23 -2.49 -3.57 -27.66
CA ILE A 23 -1.84 -4.82 -27.23
C ILE A 23 -2.50 -6.08 -27.78
N PHE A 24 -3.69 -5.94 -28.37
CA PHE A 24 -4.43 -7.03 -29.00
C PHE A 24 -5.41 -6.48 -30.03
N GLU A 25 -5.63 -7.24 -31.10
CA GLU A 25 -6.61 -6.95 -32.13
C GLU A 25 -7.24 -8.23 -32.67
N ARG A 26 -8.56 -8.19 -32.88
CA ARG A 26 -9.31 -9.22 -33.58
C ARG A 26 -10.62 -8.66 -34.15
N ASP A 27 -10.98 -9.09 -35.36
CA ASP A 27 -12.30 -8.89 -35.95
C ASP A 27 -13.14 -10.17 -35.80
N TYR A 28 -14.26 -10.06 -35.07
CA TYR A 28 -15.21 -11.14 -34.83
C TYR A 28 -16.35 -11.15 -35.84
N VAL A 29 -16.52 -10.08 -36.63
CA VAL A 29 -17.50 -10.01 -37.72
C VAL A 29 -17.01 -10.83 -38.92
N PHE A 30 -15.72 -10.67 -39.27
CA PHE A 30 -15.11 -11.39 -40.41
C PHE A 30 -14.17 -12.52 -39.99
N ILE A 31 -13.94 -12.70 -38.69
CA ILE A 31 -13.12 -13.78 -38.11
C ILE A 31 -11.66 -13.69 -38.60
N ASP A 32 -11.13 -12.47 -38.68
CA ASP A 32 -9.75 -12.19 -39.07
C ASP A 32 -9.05 -11.23 -38.08
N ASN A 33 -7.86 -10.75 -38.43
CA ASN A 33 -7.07 -9.82 -37.61
C ASN A 33 -6.98 -8.44 -38.29
N GLU A 34 -8.01 -8.01 -39.01
CA GLU A 34 -8.08 -6.69 -39.63
C GLU A 34 -9.38 -5.98 -39.28
N ALA A 35 -9.33 -5.15 -38.23
CA ALA A 35 -10.51 -4.51 -37.68
C ALA A 35 -10.90 -3.19 -38.37
N ASP A 36 -10.09 -2.65 -39.30
CA ASP A 36 -10.30 -1.28 -39.81
C ASP A 36 -11.15 -1.13 -41.08
N PHE A 37 -11.60 -2.25 -41.67
CA PHE A 37 -12.37 -2.29 -42.92
C PHE A 37 -11.75 -1.50 -44.10
N GLY A 38 -10.43 -1.24 -44.05
CA GLY A 38 -9.72 -0.44 -45.04
C GLY A 38 -10.01 1.07 -44.98
N VAL A 39 -10.61 1.57 -43.90
CA VAL A 39 -10.90 3.00 -43.73
C VAL A 39 -9.93 3.68 -42.76
N SER A 40 -9.61 4.94 -43.04
CA SER A 40 -8.61 5.70 -42.26
C SER A 40 -9.08 6.11 -40.86
N ARG A 41 -10.39 6.09 -40.60
CA ARG A 41 -10.97 6.53 -39.32
C ARG A 41 -12.36 5.90 -39.12
N THR A 42 -12.39 4.77 -38.41
CA THR A 42 -13.62 4.08 -37.99
C THR A 42 -14.28 4.79 -36.80
N HIS A 43 -15.50 4.38 -36.43
CA HIS A 43 -16.13 4.86 -35.19
C HIS A 43 -15.33 4.39 -33.95
N GLY A 44 -14.86 3.13 -33.95
CA GLY A 44 -13.98 2.59 -32.92
C GLY A 44 -12.66 3.36 -32.77
N THR A 45 -12.13 3.94 -33.85
CA THR A 45 -10.98 4.87 -33.76
C THR A 45 -11.31 6.09 -32.92
N ILE A 46 -12.46 6.72 -33.15
CA ILE A 46 -12.89 7.93 -32.42
C ILE A 46 -13.20 7.58 -30.96
N VAL A 47 -13.81 6.42 -30.71
CA VAL A 47 -14.01 5.89 -29.35
C VAL A 47 -12.67 5.66 -28.63
N ALA A 48 -11.67 5.15 -29.33
CA ALA A 48 -10.32 4.97 -28.77
C ALA A 48 -9.61 6.31 -28.51
N GLU A 49 -9.77 7.30 -29.39
CA GLU A 49 -9.30 8.68 -29.16
C GLU A 49 -9.88 9.25 -27.86
N ALA A 50 -11.16 8.98 -27.56
CA ALA A 50 -11.81 9.38 -26.31
C ALA A 50 -11.18 8.72 -25.07
N VAL A 51 -10.85 7.42 -25.13
CA VAL A 51 -10.12 6.72 -24.06
C VAL A 51 -8.74 7.36 -23.85
N VAL A 52 -7.97 7.57 -24.93
CA VAL A 52 -6.60 8.11 -24.86
C VAL A 52 -6.59 9.55 -24.36
N ARG A 53 -7.56 10.39 -24.79
CA ARG A 53 -7.71 11.76 -24.27
C ARG A 53 -8.00 11.78 -22.77
N THR A 54 -8.73 10.77 -22.27
CA THR A 54 -9.04 10.65 -20.85
C THR A 54 -7.84 10.15 -20.05
N ASN A 55 -7.19 9.09 -20.53
CA ASN A 55 -6.01 8.53 -19.90
C ASN A 55 -5.11 7.82 -20.93
N ALA A 56 -4.09 8.53 -21.41
CA ALA A 56 -3.12 8.04 -22.38
C ALA A 56 -2.16 6.96 -21.82
N GLN A 57 -2.24 6.60 -20.53
CA GLN A 57 -1.43 5.53 -19.93
C GLN A 57 -2.08 4.15 -20.01
N LEU A 58 -3.37 4.08 -20.37
CA LEU A 58 -4.09 2.82 -20.52
C LEU A 58 -3.67 2.10 -21.80
N ASP A 59 -3.56 0.79 -21.71
CA ASP A 59 -3.40 -0.06 -22.90
C ASP A 59 -4.76 -0.22 -23.59
N LEU A 60 -4.76 -0.47 -24.90
CA LEU A 60 -5.99 -0.67 -25.68
C LEU A 60 -6.06 -2.10 -26.20
N ILE A 61 -7.24 -2.71 -26.11
CA ILE A 61 -7.58 -3.98 -26.76
C ILE A 61 -8.65 -3.68 -27.80
N ASP A 62 -8.35 -3.97 -29.07
CA ASP A 62 -9.26 -3.82 -30.20
C ASP A 62 -10.07 -5.11 -30.38
N ALA A 63 -11.37 -5.08 -30.10
CA ALA A 63 -12.27 -6.19 -30.35
C ALA A 63 -13.38 -5.72 -31.28
N CYS A 64 -13.21 -5.97 -32.58
CA CYS A 64 -14.20 -5.55 -33.55
C CYS A 64 -15.39 -6.51 -33.54
N VAL A 65 -16.54 -6.02 -33.08
CA VAL A 65 -17.81 -6.75 -32.93
C VAL A 65 -18.95 -6.11 -33.72
N ALA A 66 -18.64 -5.04 -34.46
CA ALA A 66 -19.59 -4.29 -35.26
C ALA A 66 -19.04 -4.10 -36.68
N ASN A 67 -19.90 -4.23 -37.68
CA ASN A 67 -19.48 -4.05 -39.07
C ASN A 67 -19.30 -2.56 -39.45
N SER A 68 -18.85 -2.30 -40.68
CA SER A 68 -18.65 -0.93 -41.20
C SER A 68 -19.92 -0.07 -41.29
N LEU A 69 -21.11 -0.67 -41.15
CA LEU A 69 -22.40 0.03 -41.05
C LEU A 69 -22.81 0.34 -39.60
N GLY A 70 -21.98 -0.02 -38.61
CA GLY A 70 -22.27 0.16 -37.19
C GLY A 70 -23.28 -0.84 -36.64
N GLN A 71 -23.41 -2.02 -37.26
CA GLN A 71 -24.30 -3.07 -36.79
C GLN A 71 -23.49 -4.08 -35.97
N ALA A 72 -23.85 -4.25 -34.70
CA ALA A 72 -23.29 -5.26 -33.80
C ALA A 72 -24.33 -6.36 -33.55
N PHE A 73 -24.00 -7.60 -33.89
CA PHE A 73 -24.85 -8.75 -33.56
C PHE A 73 -24.47 -9.30 -32.19
N SER A 74 -25.46 -9.80 -31.44
CA SER A 74 -25.20 -10.36 -30.10
C SER A 74 -24.17 -11.50 -30.12
N SER A 75 -24.11 -12.29 -31.21
CA SER A 75 -23.11 -13.36 -31.40
C SER A 75 -21.69 -12.83 -31.41
N ASP A 76 -21.46 -11.73 -32.13
CA ASP A 76 -20.13 -11.17 -32.29
C ASP A 76 -19.68 -10.52 -30.97
N VAL A 77 -20.64 -9.95 -30.23
CA VAL A 77 -20.44 -9.44 -28.86
C VAL A 77 -20.10 -10.57 -27.89
N GLU A 78 -20.81 -11.70 -27.94
CA GLU A 78 -20.51 -12.90 -27.15
C GLU A 78 -19.08 -13.39 -27.42
N GLU A 79 -18.68 -13.53 -28.69
CA GLU A 79 -17.31 -13.93 -29.04
C GLU A 79 -16.25 -12.93 -28.55
N GLY A 80 -16.52 -11.63 -28.68
CA GLY A 80 -15.66 -10.57 -28.16
C GLY A 80 -15.48 -10.64 -26.64
N LEU A 81 -16.57 -10.86 -25.88
CA LEU A 81 -16.52 -11.01 -24.43
C LEU A 81 -15.82 -12.31 -24.01
N GLN A 82 -16.07 -13.40 -24.72
CA GLN A 82 -15.40 -14.69 -24.52
C GLN A 82 -13.88 -14.57 -24.74
N ALA A 83 -13.46 -13.72 -25.67
CA ALA A 83 -12.05 -13.41 -25.86
C ALA A 83 -11.46 -12.61 -24.69
N MET A 84 -12.20 -11.67 -24.09
CA MET A 84 -11.73 -10.94 -22.89
C MET A 84 -11.47 -11.88 -21.71
N ILE A 85 -12.30 -12.92 -21.55
CA ILE A 85 -12.09 -14.00 -20.58
C ILE A 85 -10.81 -14.78 -20.87
N SER A 86 -10.56 -15.06 -22.15
CA SER A 86 -9.35 -15.78 -22.59
C SER A 86 -8.09 -14.96 -22.38
N LEU A 87 -8.10 -13.69 -22.75
CA LEU A 87 -6.98 -12.75 -22.59
C LEU A 87 -6.61 -12.56 -21.12
N THR A 88 -7.60 -12.42 -20.25
CA THR A 88 -7.34 -12.33 -18.80
C THR A 88 -6.70 -13.61 -18.25
N GLY A 89 -7.08 -14.79 -18.78
CA GLY A 89 -6.39 -16.05 -18.48
C GLY A 89 -4.94 -16.12 -18.98
N GLN A 90 -4.59 -15.34 -20.01
CA GLN A 90 -3.24 -15.21 -20.55
C GLN A 90 -2.40 -14.14 -19.83
N GLY A 91 -2.94 -13.49 -18.79
CA GLY A 91 -2.24 -12.48 -18.00
C GLY A 91 -2.44 -11.04 -18.47
N TYR A 92 -3.30 -10.80 -19.46
CA TYR A 92 -3.72 -9.43 -19.82
C TYR A 92 -4.55 -8.85 -18.67
N ARG A 93 -4.25 -7.62 -18.28
CA ARG A 93 -4.96 -6.93 -17.21
C ARG A 93 -5.99 -5.99 -17.80
N ILE A 94 -7.22 -6.48 -17.97
CA ILE A 94 -8.34 -5.68 -18.44
C ILE A 94 -8.98 -5.00 -17.23
N GLY A 95 -9.20 -3.70 -17.28
CA GLY A 95 -9.81 -2.93 -16.19
C GLY A 95 -11.29 -2.61 -16.45
N ALA A 96 -11.68 -2.47 -17.72
CA ALA A 96 -13.05 -2.21 -18.13
C ALA A 96 -13.25 -2.64 -19.59
N ILE A 97 -14.51 -2.83 -19.97
CA ILE A 97 -14.94 -3.05 -21.35
C ILE A 97 -15.80 -1.85 -21.76
N ASN A 98 -15.39 -1.11 -22.78
CA ASN A 98 -16.20 -0.09 -23.41
C ASN A 98 -17.09 -0.71 -24.50
N TYR A 99 -18.37 -0.35 -24.51
CA TYR A 99 -19.33 -0.71 -25.55
C TYR A 99 -20.14 0.51 -25.98
N SER A 100 -19.84 1.05 -27.17
CA SER A 100 -20.41 2.32 -27.63
C SER A 100 -21.59 2.17 -28.61
N TYR A 101 -22.24 0.99 -28.64
CA TYR A 101 -23.46 0.71 -29.41
C TYR A 101 -24.67 0.51 -28.49
N GLY A 102 -25.87 0.59 -29.06
CA GLY A 102 -27.11 0.33 -28.34
C GLY A 102 -28.26 -0.03 -29.28
N SER A 103 -29.24 -0.78 -28.76
CA SER A 103 -30.52 -1.04 -29.42
C SER A 103 -31.69 -0.71 -28.50
N ALA A 104 -32.70 -0.04 -29.04
CA ALA A 104 -33.96 0.25 -28.35
C ALA A 104 -34.80 -1.01 -28.05
N THR A 105 -34.45 -2.17 -28.61
CA THR A 105 -35.17 -3.42 -28.37
C THR A 105 -34.95 -3.90 -26.94
N SER A 106 -36.04 -4.03 -26.18
CA SER A 106 -36.02 -4.37 -24.76
C SER A 106 -35.68 -5.84 -24.42
N THR A 107 -35.35 -6.65 -25.41
CA THR A 107 -34.97 -8.04 -25.18
C THR A 107 -33.50 -8.07 -24.82
N ALA A 108 -33.21 -8.07 -23.52
CA ALA A 108 -31.87 -8.36 -23.03
C ALA A 108 -31.42 -9.68 -23.66
N SER A 109 -30.38 -9.61 -24.50
CA SER A 109 -29.72 -10.82 -24.97
C SER A 109 -29.18 -11.54 -23.74
N THR A 110 -29.68 -12.74 -23.45
CA THR A 110 -29.11 -13.62 -22.42
C THR A 110 -27.88 -14.37 -22.95
N LEU A 111 -27.61 -14.23 -24.25
CA LEU A 111 -26.58 -14.95 -24.99
C LEU A 111 -25.20 -14.81 -24.35
N TYR A 112 -24.86 -13.64 -23.84
CA TYR A 112 -23.54 -13.36 -23.24
C TYR A 112 -23.59 -13.09 -21.73
N GLN A 113 -24.65 -13.55 -21.05
CA GLN A 113 -24.82 -13.30 -19.61
C GLN A 113 -23.71 -13.95 -18.80
N ASP A 114 -23.36 -15.19 -19.12
CA ASP A 114 -22.33 -15.94 -18.42
C ASP A 114 -20.95 -15.33 -18.62
N GLU A 115 -20.66 -14.74 -19.78
CA GLU A 115 -19.42 -13.98 -19.96
C GLU A 115 -19.38 -12.74 -19.05
N LEU A 116 -20.47 -11.98 -18.99
CA LEU A 116 -20.56 -10.82 -18.09
C LEU A 116 -20.40 -11.23 -16.64
N ASP A 117 -20.99 -12.34 -16.21
CA ASP A 117 -20.87 -12.86 -14.84
C ASP A 117 -19.43 -13.29 -14.53
N ILE A 118 -18.76 -13.97 -15.46
CA ILE A 118 -17.35 -14.38 -15.31
C ILE A 118 -16.42 -13.17 -15.24
N LEU A 119 -16.64 -12.17 -16.09
CA LEU A 119 -15.85 -10.93 -16.13
C LEU A 119 -16.09 -10.10 -14.87
N ALA A 120 -17.34 -9.98 -14.42
CA ALA A 120 -17.70 -9.31 -13.17
C ALA A 120 -17.03 -9.98 -11.95
N GLY A 121 -16.96 -11.33 -11.93
CA GLY A 121 -16.21 -12.08 -10.92
C GLY A 121 -14.70 -11.79 -10.92
N ARG A 122 -14.17 -11.28 -12.04
CA ARG A 122 -12.78 -10.79 -12.18
C ARG A 122 -12.68 -9.27 -11.97
N GLY A 123 -13.76 -8.61 -11.58
CA GLY A 123 -13.84 -7.17 -11.40
C GLY A 123 -13.74 -6.38 -12.71
N ILE A 124 -14.17 -6.97 -13.82
CA ILE A 124 -14.17 -6.35 -15.15
C ILE A 124 -15.61 -6.11 -15.55
N PHE A 125 -15.98 -4.85 -15.72
CA PHE A 125 -17.36 -4.45 -15.98
C PHE A 125 -17.49 -3.84 -17.38
N MET A 126 -18.63 -4.11 -18.02
CA MET A 126 -19.02 -3.43 -19.25
C MET A 126 -19.55 -2.03 -18.91
N VAL A 127 -19.08 -1.05 -19.67
CA VAL A 127 -19.47 0.35 -19.63
C VAL A 127 -20.07 0.69 -20.99
N ALA A 128 -21.34 1.06 -21.01
CA ALA A 128 -22.09 1.21 -22.25
C ALA A 128 -22.67 2.62 -22.42
N ALA A 129 -22.74 3.05 -23.67
CA ALA A 129 -23.45 4.27 -24.05
C ALA A 129 -24.94 4.16 -23.71
N SER A 130 -25.54 5.22 -23.17
CA SER A 130 -26.96 5.19 -22.80
C SER A 130 -27.91 5.28 -23.99
N GLY A 131 -27.46 5.75 -25.14
CA GLY A 131 -28.28 5.96 -26.33
C GLY A 131 -28.62 7.43 -26.58
N ASN A 132 -28.89 7.73 -27.86
CA ASN A 132 -29.03 9.08 -28.41
C ASN A 132 -30.49 9.45 -28.78
N SER A 133 -31.48 8.70 -28.27
CA SER A 133 -32.91 8.93 -28.52
C SER A 133 -33.61 9.66 -27.36
N GLY A 134 -32.85 10.44 -26.60
CA GLY A 134 -33.32 11.13 -25.40
C GLY A 134 -34.27 12.29 -25.71
N PHE A 135 -35.27 12.46 -24.84
CA PHE A 135 -36.10 13.65 -24.75
C PHE A 135 -36.09 14.14 -23.30
N ARG A 136 -35.70 15.41 -23.10
CA ARG A 136 -35.52 16.01 -21.76
C ARG A 136 -36.75 15.92 -20.83
N SER A 137 -37.94 15.70 -21.38
CA SER A 137 -39.20 15.61 -20.63
C SER A 137 -39.51 14.22 -20.05
N THR A 138 -38.88 13.15 -20.57
CA THR A 138 -39.40 11.78 -20.39
C THR A 138 -38.42 10.81 -19.75
N LEU A 139 -37.13 11.17 -19.63
CA LEU A 139 -36.09 10.38 -18.95
C LEU A 139 -36.11 8.92 -19.42
N GLU A 140 -35.92 8.74 -20.72
CA GLU A 140 -35.97 7.44 -21.38
C GLU A 140 -34.95 6.49 -20.76
N ALA A 141 -35.35 5.23 -20.63
CA ALA A 141 -34.42 4.18 -20.24
C ALA A 141 -33.23 4.14 -21.23
N PRO A 142 -32.02 3.81 -20.76
CA PRO A 142 -30.91 3.55 -21.66
C PRO A 142 -31.23 2.44 -22.67
N ASP A 143 -30.62 2.50 -23.85
CA ASP A 143 -30.65 1.42 -24.83
C ASP A 143 -29.93 0.17 -24.30
N PHE A 144 -30.27 -1.01 -24.82
CA PHE A 144 -29.55 -2.25 -24.49
C PHE A 144 -28.18 -2.29 -25.20
N PRO A 145 -27.08 -2.68 -24.53
CA PRO A 145 -27.03 -3.30 -23.20
C PRO A 145 -26.99 -2.34 -22.00
N GLY A 146 -26.90 -1.03 -22.18
CA GLY A 146 -26.89 -0.05 -21.08
C GLY A 146 -28.12 -0.12 -20.17
N ALA A 147 -29.27 -0.62 -20.64
CA ALA A 147 -30.46 -0.81 -19.79
C ALA A 147 -30.31 -1.93 -18.73
N ARG A 148 -29.29 -2.77 -18.83
CA ARG A 148 -29.06 -3.90 -17.91
C ARG A 148 -28.55 -3.42 -16.55
N SER A 149 -28.83 -4.19 -15.49
CA SER A 149 -28.42 -3.84 -14.12
C SER A 149 -26.95 -4.12 -13.82
N ASP A 150 -26.30 -4.96 -14.62
CA ASP A 150 -24.90 -5.36 -14.51
C ASP A 150 -23.99 -4.65 -15.54
N VAL A 151 -24.53 -3.63 -16.21
CA VAL A 151 -23.80 -2.78 -17.17
C VAL A 151 -23.86 -1.35 -16.70
N ILE A 152 -22.71 -0.67 -16.69
CA ILE A 152 -22.60 0.72 -16.29
C ILE A 152 -23.03 1.60 -17.47
N ALA A 153 -24.26 2.13 -17.43
CA ALA A 153 -24.75 3.05 -18.45
C ALA A 153 -24.23 4.48 -18.27
N VAL A 154 -23.81 5.08 -19.38
CA VAL A 154 -23.17 6.41 -19.39
C VAL A 154 -23.91 7.35 -20.32
N GLY A 155 -24.40 8.45 -19.75
CA GLY A 155 -25.03 9.54 -20.47
C GLY A 155 -24.02 10.58 -20.96
N SER A 156 -24.50 11.55 -21.73
CA SER A 156 -23.69 12.62 -22.32
C SER A 156 -24.06 13.99 -21.74
N HIS A 157 -23.06 14.86 -21.58
CA HIS A 157 -23.21 16.29 -21.38
C HIS A 157 -22.33 17.10 -22.33
N ASN A 158 -22.56 18.42 -22.35
CA ASN A 158 -21.97 19.34 -23.32
C ASN A 158 -20.65 20.01 -22.86
N GLY A 159 -19.86 19.41 -21.96
CA GLY A 159 -18.70 20.09 -21.36
C GLY A 159 -19.00 21.18 -20.32
N ALA A 160 -20.21 21.71 -20.26
CA ALA A 160 -20.60 22.75 -19.28
C ALA A 160 -21.50 22.20 -18.14
N GLY A 161 -21.55 20.88 -17.99
CA GLY A 161 -22.44 20.19 -17.03
C GLY A 161 -23.92 20.35 -17.32
N VAL A 162 -24.28 20.51 -18.60
CA VAL A 162 -25.68 20.42 -19.04
C VAL A 162 -25.87 19.11 -19.80
N PRO A 163 -26.82 18.25 -19.38
CA PRO A 163 -27.09 17.01 -20.09
C PRO A 163 -27.45 17.25 -21.56
N SER A 164 -26.80 16.50 -22.45
CA SER A 164 -26.98 16.61 -23.89
C SER A 164 -28.41 16.28 -24.27
N ALA A 165 -28.98 17.02 -25.21
CA ALA A 165 -30.41 16.90 -25.54
C ALA A 165 -30.79 15.49 -26.04
N PHE A 166 -29.88 14.83 -26.75
CA PHE A 166 -30.03 13.47 -27.26
C PHE A 166 -29.79 12.38 -26.20
N SER A 167 -29.18 12.69 -25.06
CA SER A 167 -28.79 11.66 -24.10
C SER A 167 -30.02 11.08 -23.40
N GLN A 168 -30.21 9.76 -23.52
CA GLN A 168 -31.14 9.02 -22.66
C GLN A 168 -30.63 9.06 -21.21
N GLN A 169 -31.55 9.26 -20.25
CA GLN A 169 -31.20 9.64 -18.86
C GLN A 169 -32.04 8.93 -17.80
N GLY A 170 -32.53 7.72 -18.11
CA GLY A 170 -33.45 6.94 -17.29
C GLY A 170 -33.15 7.02 -15.80
N ARG A 171 -34.18 7.37 -15.00
CA ARG A 171 -34.08 7.59 -13.56
C ARG A 171 -33.40 6.41 -12.87
N GLY A 172 -32.25 6.67 -12.25
CA GLY A 172 -31.49 5.67 -11.51
C GLY A 172 -30.97 4.50 -12.36
N ARG A 173 -30.86 4.66 -13.69
CA ARG A 173 -30.25 3.68 -14.61
C ARG A 173 -28.95 4.18 -15.21
N VAL A 174 -28.83 5.48 -15.50
CA VAL A 174 -27.56 6.09 -15.91
C VAL A 174 -26.70 6.34 -14.68
N ALA A 175 -25.49 5.78 -14.65
CA ALA A 175 -24.58 5.86 -13.52
C ALA A 175 -23.95 7.25 -13.39
N VAL A 176 -23.43 7.77 -14.51
CA VAL A 176 -22.77 9.07 -14.64
C VAL A 176 -22.99 9.64 -16.05
N LEU A 177 -22.76 10.93 -16.22
CA LEU A 177 -22.64 11.60 -17.51
C LEU A 177 -21.18 11.97 -17.74
N ALA A 178 -20.71 11.92 -18.99
CA ALA A 178 -19.40 12.44 -19.40
C ALA A 178 -19.54 13.30 -20.67
N ASP A 179 -18.46 13.94 -21.10
CA ASP A 179 -18.48 14.78 -22.31
C ASP A 179 -18.92 13.97 -23.53
N GLY A 180 -19.96 14.38 -24.23
CA GLY A 180 -20.29 13.74 -25.49
C GLY A 180 -20.79 14.72 -26.53
N GLU A 181 -20.53 16.01 -26.35
CA GLU A 181 -20.63 17.01 -27.41
C GLU A 181 -19.24 17.57 -27.69
N ASP A 182 -18.88 17.70 -28.97
CA ASP A 182 -17.56 18.12 -29.45
C ASP A 182 -16.39 17.33 -28.81
N PHE A 183 -16.60 16.04 -28.55
CA PHE A 183 -15.64 15.14 -27.91
C PHE A 183 -15.60 13.78 -28.64
N PRO A 184 -14.41 13.22 -28.95
CA PRO A 184 -13.07 13.70 -28.59
C PRO A 184 -12.56 14.84 -29.48
N ALA A 185 -13.30 15.23 -30.52
CA ALA A 185 -12.98 16.35 -31.40
C ALA A 185 -14.25 17.14 -31.74
N ALA A 186 -14.07 18.37 -32.21
CA ALA A 186 -15.19 19.22 -32.64
C ALA A 186 -16.05 18.53 -33.71
N GLY A 187 -17.37 18.58 -33.53
CA GLY A 187 -18.36 17.92 -34.40
C GLY A 187 -18.70 16.48 -34.00
N GLU A 188 -17.92 15.83 -33.14
CA GLU A 188 -18.20 14.48 -32.66
C GLU A 188 -19.19 14.55 -31.48
N ASN A 189 -20.43 14.10 -31.72
CA ASN A 189 -21.51 14.17 -30.74
C ASN A 189 -22.18 12.80 -30.55
N GLY A 190 -22.32 12.37 -29.30
CA GLY A 190 -23.00 11.12 -28.95
C GLY A 190 -22.62 10.58 -27.58
N THR A 191 -23.51 9.78 -26.99
CA THR A 191 -23.19 8.99 -25.78
C THR A 191 -22.11 7.95 -26.04
N SER A 192 -21.89 7.59 -27.31
CA SER A 192 -20.78 6.73 -27.76
C SER A 192 -19.39 7.30 -27.44
N PHE A 193 -19.27 8.63 -27.28
CA PHE A 193 -18.03 9.31 -26.89
C PHE A 193 -17.94 9.62 -25.37
N ALA A 194 -19.07 9.57 -24.67
CA ALA A 194 -19.13 9.68 -23.22
C ALA A 194 -18.75 8.36 -22.52
N ALA A 195 -19.30 7.23 -22.99
CA ALA A 195 -18.99 5.89 -22.48
C ALA A 195 -17.49 5.54 -22.36
N PRO A 196 -16.63 5.81 -23.38
CA PRO A 196 -15.21 5.48 -23.29
C PRO A 196 -14.46 6.26 -22.21
N GLN A 197 -14.91 7.46 -21.84
CA GLN A 197 -14.30 8.22 -20.75
C GLN A 197 -14.59 7.57 -19.40
N ALA A 198 -15.83 7.14 -19.19
CA ALA A 198 -16.19 6.37 -18.02
C ALA A 198 -15.47 5.01 -17.99
N ALA A 199 -15.33 4.32 -19.12
CA ALA A 199 -14.57 3.08 -19.20
C ALA A 199 -13.09 3.29 -18.82
N ALA A 200 -12.47 4.38 -19.29
CA ALA A 200 -11.12 4.75 -18.89
C ALA A 200 -11.02 5.06 -17.37
N ALA A 201 -12.02 5.74 -16.81
CA ALA A 201 -12.08 5.99 -15.37
C ALA A 201 -12.25 4.70 -14.56
N VAL A 202 -13.14 3.79 -14.97
CA VAL A 202 -13.31 2.47 -14.34
C VAL A 202 -12.01 1.68 -14.38
N ALA A 203 -11.36 1.58 -15.55
CA ALA A 203 -10.11 0.86 -15.69
C ALA A 203 -9.00 1.47 -14.81
N THR A 204 -8.97 2.79 -14.68
CA THR A 204 -8.01 3.49 -13.81
C THR A 204 -8.28 3.19 -12.34
N VAL A 205 -9.52 3.33 -11.87
CA VAL A 205 -9.90 3.09 -10.46
C VAL A 205 -9.69 1.63 -10.09
N GLN A 206 -10.22 0.71 -10.89
CA GLN A 206 -10.13 -0.73 -10.65
C GLN A 206 -8.69 -1.23 -10.71
N GLY A 207 -7.95 -0.78 -11.72
CA GLY A 207 -6.55 -1.10 -11.89
C GLY A 207 -5.68 -0.64 -10.73
N THR A 208 -5.96 0.56 -10.23
CA THR A 208 -5.23 1.14 -9.09
C THR A 208 -5.58 0.42 -7.80
N TYR A 209 -6.86 0.13 -7.56
CA TYR A 209 -7.31 -0.62 -6.38
C TYR A 209 -6.71 -2.03 -6.35
N LEU A 210 -6.72 -2.74 -7.48
CA LEU A 210 -6.09 -4.05 -7.61
C LEU A 210 -4.59 -4.01 -7.37
N ALA A 211 -3.89 -3.02 -7.93
CA ALA A 211 -2.45 -2.89 -7.73
C ALA A 211 -2.08 -2.61 -6.26
N ALA A 212 -2.91 -1.85 -5.54
CA ALA A 212 -2.66 -1.49 -4.14
C ALA A 212 -3.07 -2.56 -3.14
N THR A 213 -4.20 -3.23 -3.36
CA THR A 213 -4.83 -4.12 -2.37
C THR A 213 -4.74 -5.60 -2.72
N GLY A 214 -4.44 -5.94 -3.97
CA GLY A 214 -4.57 -7.30 -4.50
C GLY A 214 -6.01 -7.78 -4.65
N GLN A 215 -7.01 -6.89 -4.47
CA GLN A 215 -8.43 -7.18 -4.59
C GLN A 215 -9.08 -6.35 -5.71
N THR A 216 -10.27 -6.74 -6.14
CA THR A 216 -11.08 -6.02 -7.12
C THR A 216 -12.27 -5.34 -6.41
N LEU A 217 -12.71 -4.19 -6.92
CA LEU A 217 -13.98 -3.61 -6.47
C LEU A 217 -15.15 -4.39 -7.05
N THR A 218 -16.24 -4.46 -6.30
CA THR A 218 -17.53 -4.94 -6.80
C THR A 218 -18.17 -3.92 -7.74
N TYR A 219 -19.19 -4.36 -8.49
CA TYR A 219 -19.96 -3.49 -9.38
C TYR A 219 -20.46 -2.21 -8.68
N ASP A 220 -21.14 -2.38 -7.54
CA ASP A 220 -21.69 -1.26 -6.77
C ASP A 220 -20.60 -0.30 -6.28
N GLN A 221 -19.44 -0.83 -5.87
CA GLN A 221 -18.31 0.00 -5.45
C GLN A 221 -17.70 0.78 -6.61
N VAL A 222 -17.63 0.20 -7.81
CA VAL A 222 -17.19 0.92 -9.01
C VAL A 222 -18.20 2.02 -9.37
N VAL A 223 -19.49 1.74 -9.32
CA VAL A 223 -20.54 2.75 -9.59
C VAL A 223 -20.46 3.88 -8.57
N ASP A 224 -20.36 3.58 -7.28
CA ASP A 224 -20.21 4.59 -6.23
C ASP A 224 -18.90 5.40 -6.43
N ALA A 225 -17.81 4.76 -6.86
CA ALA A 225 -16.57 5.46 -7.20
C ALA A 225 -16.75 6.45 -8.35
N LEU A 226 -17.41 6.05 -9.43
CA LEU A 226 -17.71 6.96 -10.55
C LEU A 226 -18.63 8.11 -10.13
N GLN A 227 -19.66 7.83 -9.34
CA GLN A 227 -20.56 8.86 -8.84
C GLN A 227 -19.85 9.84 -7.94
N GLN A 228 -18.96 9.37 -7.07
CA GLN A 228 -18.09 10.21 -6.25
C GLN A 228 -17.12 11.04 -7.09
N ALA A 229 -16.54 10.47 -8.16
CA ALA A 229 -15.74 11.23 -9.10
C ALA A 229 -16.56 12.35 -9.77
N GLY A 230 -17.81 12.08 -10.11
CA GLY A 230 -18.71 13.07 -10.71
C GLY A 230 -19.52 13.90 -9.71
N ARG A 231 -19.17 13.90 -8.41
CA ARG A 231 -19.83 14.77 -7.42
C ARG A 231 -19.19 16.16 -7.47
N GLY A 232 -19.92 17.12 -8.02
CA GLY A 232 -19.49 18.52 -8.09
C GLY A 232 -20.64 19.50 -7.89
N PRO A 233 -20.36 20.81 -7.99
CA PRO A 233 -21.38 21.86 -7.93
C PRO A 233 -22.51 21.71 -8.96
N LEU A 234 -22.25 21.02 -10.07
CA LEU A 234 -23.20 20.76 -11.15
C LEU A 234 -24.08 19.54 -10.87
N SER A 235 -23.68 18.69 -9.93
CA SER A 235 -24.36 17.44 -9.56
C SER A 235 -25.45 17.61 -8.50
N ALA A 236 -26.12 18.77 -8.49
CA ALA A 236 -27.28 18.97 -7.64
C ALA A 236 -28.48 18.15 -8.18
N PRO A 237 -29.41 17.72 -7.32
CA PRO A 237 -30.67 17.12 -7.78
C PRO A 237 -31.38 18.08 -8.75
N ASP A 238 -31.78 17.58 -9.91
CA ASP A 238 -32.47 18.39 -10.90
C ASP A 238 -33.83 18.85 -10.35
N PRO A 239 -34.13 20.16 -10.35
CA PRO A 239 -35.40 20.67 -9.87
C PRO A 239 -36.64 20.09 -10.59
N ALA A 240 -36.50 19.64 -11.84
CA ALA A 240 -37.59 19.14 -12.66
C ALA A 240 -37.98 17.69 -12.33
N ASP A 241 -37.01 16.85 -11.95
CA ASP A 241 -37.24 15.41 -11.78
C ASP A 241 -36.68 14.80 -10.48
N GLY A 242 -35.91 15.55 -9.71
CA GLY A 242 -35.29 15.15 -8.44
C GLY A 242 -34.08 14.22 -8.58
N THR A 243 -33.66 13.89 -9.80
CA THR A 243 -32.55 12.99 -10.08
C THR A 243 -31.23 13.72 -9.96
N THR A 244 -30.29 13.15 -9.22
CA THR A 244 -28.89 13.62 -9.24
C THR A 244 -28.19 13.09 -10.47
N ARG A 245 -27.59 13.99 -11.24
CA ARG A 245 -26.69 13.65 -12.35
C ARG A 245 -25.26 13.88 -11.91
N TYR A 246 -24.41 12.88 -12.09
CA TYR A 246 -23.00 12.97 -11.73
C TYR A 246 -22.18 13.23 -12.98
N PHE A 247 -21.44 14.33 -13.02
CA PHE A 247 -20.69 14.78 -14.20
C PHE A 247 -19.23 14.36 -14.06
N LEU A 248 -18.83 13.32 -14.78
CA LEU A 248 -17.47 12.80 -14.74
C LEU A 248 -16.51 13.77 -15.42
N LEU A 249 -15.30 13.94 -14.87
CA LEU A 249 -14.25 14.82 -15.40
C LEU A 249 -14.60 16.32 -15.42
N ASP A 250 -15.66 16.74 -14.75
CA ASP A 250 -16.10 18.15 -14.67
C ASP A 250 -15.19 19.04 -13.81
N HIS A 251 -14.34 18.44 -12.96
CA HIS A 251 -13.33 19.14 -12.17
C HIS A 251 -12.00 18.39 -12.11
N ASN A 252 -10.91 19.16 -11.99
CA ASN A 252 -9.56 18.62 -11.81
C ASN A 252 -9.52 17.71 -10.57
N GLY A 253 -9.26 16.42 -10.78
CA GLY A 253 -9.13 15.43 -9.72
C GLY A 253 -10.39 14.58 -9.42
N SER A 254 -11.40 14.55 -10.28
CA SER A 254 -12.58 13.67 -10.15
C SER A 254 -12.20 12.19 -9.99
N VAL A 255 -11.42 11.62 -10.92
CA VAL A 255 -10.93 10.24 -10.82
C VAL A 255 -10.00 10.06 -9.61
N ASP A 256 -9.20 11.09 -9.27
CA ASP A 256 -8.33 11.08 -8.08
C ASP A 256 -9.15 10.99 -6.78
N TYR A 257 -10.32 11.65 -6.73
CA TYR A 257 -11.21 11.62 -5.58
C TYR A 257 -11.82 10.23 -5.39
N ALA A 258 -12.27 9.60 -6.47
CA ALA A 258 -12.70 8.21 -6.44
C ALA A 258 -11.57 7.29 -5.97
N VAL A 259 -10.40 7.36 -6.58
CA VAL A 259 -9.23 6.57 -6.18
C VAL A 259 -8.89 6.80 -4.69
N ARG A 260 -8.97 8.04 -4.18
CA ARG A 260 -8.77 8.35 -2.76
C ARG A 260 -9.75 7.61 -1.86
N THR A 261 -11.03 7.53 -2.23
CA THR A 261 -12.03 6.86 -1.39
C THR A 261 -11.79 5.36 -1.29
N TYR A 262 -11.36 4.70 -2.38
CA TYR A 262 -11.29 3.23 -2.42
C TYR A 262 -9.88 2.65 -2.22
N VAL A 263 -8.81 3.30 -2.68
CA VAL A 263 -7.46 2.71 -2.71
C VAL A 263 -6.72 2.87 -1.39
N ASP A 264 -6.77 4.07 -0.80
CA ASP A 264 -6.40 4.31 0.59
C ASP A 264 -6.89 5.72 0.98
N PRO A 265 -7.91 5.86 1.84
CA PRO A 265 -8.34 7.18 2.32
C PRO A 265 -7.23 7.95 3.05
N ASN A 266 -6.11 7.27 3.36
CA ASN A 266 -4.95 7.76 4.06
C ASN A 266 -3.72 8.03 3.16
N PHE A 267 -3.80 7.87 1.82
CA PHE A 267 -2.68 8.21 0.93
C PHE A 267 -2.51 9.74 0.80
N SER A 268 -1.37 10.25 1.26
CA SER A 268 -0.99 11.67 1.14
C SER A 268 0.06 11.86 0.03
N PRO A 269 -0.24 12.67 -1.02
CA PRO A 269 0.73 12.98 -2.07
C PRO A 269 1.86 13.85 -1.53
N TYR A 270 1.60 14.63 -0.48
CA TYR A 270 2.59 15.46 0.17
C TYR A 270 3.55 14.64 1.03
N GLU A 271 3.09 13.58 1.70
CA GLU A 271 4.03 12.65 2.35
C GLU A 271 4.89 11.89 1.36
N TYR A 272 4.32 11.53 0.22
CA TYR A 272 5.06 10.90 -0.87
C TYR A 272 6.15 11.86 -1.38
N LEU A 273 5.82 13.13 -1.67
CA LEU A 273 6.82 14.15 -2.00
C LEU A 273 7.83 14.38 -0.87
N ALA A 274 7.39 14.41 0.39
CA ALA A 274 8.29 14.58 1.54
C ALA A 274 9.29 13.43 1.66
N SER A 275 8.88 12.21 1.28
CA SER A 275 9.71 11.01 1.31
C SER A 275 10.78 10.96 0.20
N TYR A 276 10.60 11.70 -0.91
CA TYR A 276 11.38 11.52 -2.13
C TYR A 276 11.89 12.83 -2.72
N ALA A 277 13.20 13.06 -2.64
CA ALA A 277 13.83 14.29 -3.10
C ALA A 277 13.77 14.48 -4.63
N ASP A 278 13.87 13.40 -5.39
CA ASP A 278 13.74 13.38 -6.84
C ASP A 278 12.34 13.82 -7.29
N LEU A 279 11.30 13.36 -6.59
CA LEU A 279 9.92 13.74 -6.91
C LEU A 279 9.64 15.21 -6.57
N ARG A 280 10.21 15.75 -5.49
CA ARG A 280 10.15 17.19 -5.23
C ARG A 280 10.87 18.00 -6.29
N ALA A 281 12.01 17.52 -6.78
CA ALA A 281 12.73 18.19 -7.85
C ALA A 281 11.94 18.19 -9.18
N ALA A 282 11.24 17.09 -9.47
CA ALA A 282 10.44 16.94 -10.69
C ALA A 282 9.10 17.67 -10.63
N PHE A 283 8.40 17.62 -9.50
CA PHE A 283 7.00 18.04 -9.38
C PHE A 283 6.76 19.23 -8.45
N GLY A 284 7.77 19.63 -7.67
CA GLY A 284 7.59 20.61 -6.60
C GLY A 284 6.53 20.14 -5.59
N LEU A 285 5.51 20.98 -5.36
CA LEU A 285 4.36 20.69 -4.49
C LEU A 285 3.12 20.25 -5.27
N ASN A 286 3.27 19.88 -6.55
CA ASN A 286 2.15 19.46 -7.37
C ASN A 286 1.62 18.08 -6.93
N ALA A 287 0.58 18.11 -6.10
CA ALA A 287 -0.07 16.91 -5.56
C ALA A 287 -0.61 15.99 -6.66
N THR A 288 -1.13 16.53 -7.76
CA THR A 288 -1.66 15.76 -8.89
C THR A 288 -0.53 15.01 -9.60
N SER A 289 0.59 15.66 -9.90
CA SER A 289 1.75 14.99 -10.52
C SER A 289 2.37 13.94 -9.60
N ALA A 290 2.52 14.24 -8.30
CA ALA A 290 3.03 13.27 -7.33
C ALA A 290 2.14 12.03 -7.22
N ARG A 291 0.82 12.22 -7.20
CA ARG A 291 -0.16 11.15 -7.15
C ARG A 291 -0.18 10.33 -8.44
N SER A 292 -0.23 11.00 -9.59
CA SER A 292 -0.13 10.36 -10.90
C SER A 292 1.14 9.51 -11.00
N HIS A 293 2.27 10.03 -10.52
CA HIS A 293 3.51 9.28 -10.45
C HIS A 293 3.43 8.07 -9.51
N PHE A 294 2.87 8.23 -8.30
CA PHE A 294 2.73 7.13 -7.34
C PHE A 294 2.00 5.94 -7.97
N PHE A 295 0.87 6.21 -8.64
CA PHE A 295 0.05 5.15 -9.24
C PHE A 295 0.60 4.62 -10.56
N ALA A 296 1.17 5.48 -11.41
CA ALA A 296 1.75 5.06 -12.68
C ALA A 296 3.06 4.26 -12.48
N ASN A 297 3.92 4.73 -11.56
CA ASN A 297 5.29 4.21 -11.42
C ASN A 297 5.60 3.79 -9.97
N GLY A 298 5.29 4.63 -8.98
CA GLY A 298 5.73 4.44 -7.59
C GLY A 298 5.38 3.08 -6.97
N VAL A 299 4.17 2.57 -7.23
CA VAL A 299 3.74 1.23 -6.80
C VAL A 299 4.60 0.14 -7.44
N HIS A 300 4.90 0.26 -8.74
CA HIS A 300 5.72 -0.69 -9.48
C HIS A 300 7.21 -0.58 -9.14
N GLU A 301 7.66 0.61 -8.72
CA GLU A 301 9.01 0.87 -8.23
C GLU A 301 9.24 0.39 -6.79
N GLY A 302 8.19 -0.07 -6.09
CA GLY A 302 8.27 -0.49 -4.70
C GLY A 302 8.53 0.66 -3.72
N ARG A 303 8.18 1.91 -4.10
CA ARG A 303 8.39 3.07 -3.24
C ARG A 303 7.46 3.04 -2.03
N ALA A 304 8.04 3.07 -0.83
CA ALA A 304 7.31 3.23 0.43
C ALA A 304 7.52 4.64 1.02
N ASN A 305 6.49 5.22 1.64
CA ASN A 305 6.64 6.52 2.30
C ASN A 305 7.55 6.37 3.54
N SER A 306 8.67 7.10 3.55
CA SER A 306 9.60 7.16 4.68
C SER A 306 9.26 8.31 5.64
N PHE A 307 8.50 9.30 5.18
CA PHE A 307 8.05 10.42 5.98
C PHE A 307 6.65 10.18 6.57
N ASP A 308 6.54 10.27 7.90
CA ASP A 308 5.27 10.17 8.62
C ASP A 308 4.82 11.54 9.12
N ALA A 309 3.83 12.16 8.46
CA ALA A 309 3.33 13.47 8.85
C ALA A 309 2.58 13.49 10.19
N MET A 310 2.06 12.35 10.66
CA MET A 310 1.36 12.25 11.94
C MET A 310 2.38 12.23 13.07
N ALA A 311 3.45 11.45 12.93
CA ALA A 311 4.58 11.47 13.86
C ALA A 311 5.29 12.84 13.82
N TYR A 312 5.41 13.47 12.65
CA TYR A 312 5.90 14.84 12.52
C TYR A 312 5.03 15.85 13.27
N SER A 313 3.70 15.81 13.11
CA SER A 313 2.78 16.63 13.89
C SER A 313 2.91 16.34 15.40
N ALA A 314 2.94 15.06 15.79
CA ALA A 314 3.11 14.64 17.17
C ALA A 314 4.40 15.18 17.82
N SER A 315 5.48 15.32 17.03
CA SER A 315 6.78 15.82 17.47
C SER A 315 6.78 17.33 17.79
N HIS A 316 5.84 18.10 17.23
CA HIS A 316 5.88 19.56 17.26
C HIS A 316 4.58 20.16 17.82
N ALA A 317 4.68 20.81 18.99
CA ALA A 317 3.51 21.30 19.72
C ALA A 317 2.69 22.35 18.95
N ASP A 318 3.35 23.25 18.23
CA ASP A 318 2.74 24.23 17.35
C ASP A 318 1.94 23.57 16.23
N LEU A 319 2.46 22.50 15.63
CA LEU A 319 1.77 21.77 14.56
C LEU A 319 0.58 20.97 15.08
N ARG A 320 0.66 20.38 16.28
CA ARG A 320 -0.50 19.75 16.93
C ARG A 320 -1.64 20.74 17.13
N VAL A 321 -1.32 21.96 17.55
CA VAL A 321 -2.32 23.02 17.77
C VAL A 321 -2.87 23.55 16.44
N ALA A 322 -2.01 23.77 15.44
CA ALA A 322 -2.41 24.36 14.17
C ALA A 322 -3.17 23.39 13.26
N PHE A 323 -2.74 22.13 13.20
CA PHE A 323 -3.20 21.15 12.21
C PHE A 323 -3.85 19.91 12.82
N GLY A 324 -3.59 19.63 14.10
CA GLY A 324 -4.06 18.40 14.73
C GLY A 324 -3.67 17.17 13.92
N ALA A 325 -4.65 16.30 13.66
CA ALA A 325 -4.49 15.07 12.90
C ALA A 325 -4.50 15.26 11.36
N ASN A 326 -4.47 16.49 10.84
CA ASN A 326 -4.43 16.74 9.41
C ASN A 326 -3.03 16.46 8.83
N ARG A 327 -2.86 15.28 8.24
CA ARG A 327 -1.59 14.81 7.65
C ARG A 327 -1.11 15.65 6.49
N ASP A 328 -2.02 16.03 5.59
CA ASP A 328 -1.67 16.80 4.40
C ASP A 328 -1.16 18.19 4.79
N ALA A 329 -1.81 18.85 5.75
CA ALA A 329 -1.33 20.13 6.27
C ALA A 329 0.05 20.01 6.93
N ALA A 330 0.27 18.96 7.74
CA ALA A 330 1.56 18.73 8.40
C ALA A 330 2.68 18.40 7.38
N ALA A 331 2.40 17.57 6.37
CA ALA A 331 3.33 17.25 5.29
C ALA A 331 3.64 18.47 4.41
N LEU A 332 2.62 19.26 4.07
CA LEU A 332 2.79 20.49 3.30
C LEU A 332 3.62 21.53 4.06
N HIS A 333 3.42 21.66 5.38
CA HIS A 333 4.28 22.49 6.23
C HIS A 333 5.73 21.99 6.24
N TYR A 334 5.96 20.67 6.33
CA TYR A 334 7.32 20.13 6.24
C TYR A 334 8.00 20.48 4.92
N LEU A 335 7.26 20.39 3.81
CA LEU A 335 7.77 20.71 2.48
C LEU A 335 8.06 22.20 2.26
N ASN A 336 7.22 23.10 2.77
CA ASN A 336 7.39 24.55 2.64
C ASN A 336 8.45 25.11 3.58
N ASP A 337 8.43 24.66 4.84
CA ASP A 337 9.16 25.31 5.93
C ASP A 337 10.01 24.33 6.72
N GLY A 338 9.45 23.18 7.12
CA GLY A 338 10.12 22.23 8.02
C GLY A 338 11.50 21.74 7.55
N LEU A 339 11.68 21.52 6.24
CA LEU A 339 12.97 21.18 5.64
C LEU A 339 14.01 22.29 5.80
N ARG A 340 13.60 23.54 5.63
CA ARG A 340 14.46 24.73 5.71
C ARG A 340 14.74 25.12 7.16
N GLU A 341 13.78 24.88 8.05
CA GLU A 341 13.91 25.04 9.50
C GLU A 341 14.73 23.91 10.15
N GLY A 342 14.98 22.81 9.45
CA GLY A 342 15.70 21.65 9.97
C GLY A 342 14.90 20.82 10.97
N ARG A 343 13.56 20.87 10.91
CA ARG A 343 12.69 20.09 11.80
C ARG A 343 12.76 18.59 11.51
N THR A 344 12.70 17.77 12.55
CA THR A 344 12.81 16.30 12.47
C THR A 344 11.70 15.61 13.26
N VAL A 345 11.41 14.35 12.92
CA VAL A 345 10.45 13.53 13.68
C VAL A 345 11.14 12.98 14.93
N THR A 346 10.63 13.32 16.10
CA THR A 346 11.14 12.88 17.42
C THR A 346 10.15 12.02 18.20
N PHE A 347 8.88 12.01 17.79
CA PHE A 347 7.85 11.15 18.36
C PHE A 347 8.09 9.69 17.96
N ASP A 348 8.22 8.81 18.95
CA ASP A 348 8.31 7.37 18.79
C ASP A 348 6.98 6.71 19.17
N GLY A 349 6.22 6.31 18.15
CA GLY A 349 4.92 5.67 18.35
C GLY A 349 5.02 4.31 19.04
N ALA A 350 6.12 3.56 18.84
CA ALA A 350 6.31 2.27 19.50
C ALA A 350 6.60 2.46 20.99
N ALA A 351 7.42 3.46 21.34
CA ALA A 351 7.65 3.84 22.73
C ALA A 351 6.35 4.33 23.41
N TYR A 352 5.55 5.11 22.70
CA TYR A 352 4.26 5.58 23.20
C TYR A 352 3.27 4.43 23.45
N LEU A 353 3.20 3.46 22.55
CA LEU A 353 2.40 2.23 22.74
C LEU A 353 2.91 1.42 23.94
N ASN A 354 4.22 1.25 24.08
CA ASN A 354 4.82 0.55 25.23
C ASN A 354 4.55 1.26 26.57
N ALA A 355 4.41 2.58 26.56
CA ALA A 355 4.11 3.37 27.73
C ALA A 355 2.63 3.34 28.13
N ASN A 356 1.72 3.08 27.18
CA ASN A 356 0.27 3.21 27.36
C ASN A 356 -0.44 1.92 26.92
N ALA A 357 -0.59 0.99 27.87
CA ALA A 357 -1.10 -0.36 27.61
C ALA A 357 -2.54 -0.40 27.06
N ASP A 358 -3.38 0.57 27.44
CA ASP A 358 -4.73 0.74 26.91
C ASP A 358 -4.70 1.11 25.42
N ILE A 359 -3.78 1.99 25.03
CA ILE A 359 -3.59 2.41 23.65
C ILE A 359 -2.99 1.26 22.82
N ALA A 360 -2.04 0.51 23.38
CA ALA A 360 -1.52 -0.71 22.77
C ALA A 360 -2.59 -1.81 22.62
N ALA A 361 -3.53 -1.91 23.57
CA ALA A 361 -4.66 -2.84 23.45
C ALA A 361 -5.63 -2.42 22.34
N ALA A 362 -5.84 -1.12 22.15
CA ALA A 362 -6.72 -0.59 21.11
C ALA A 362 -6.13 -0.67 19.70
N PHE A 363 -4.83 -0.39 19.54
CA PHE A 363 -4.20 -0.21 18.22
C PHE A 363 -3.11 -1.24 17.91
N GLY A 364 -2.79 -2.15 18.83
CA GLY A 364 -1.71 -3.12 18.65
C GLY A 364 -0.36 -2.44 18.47
N SER A 365 0.31 -2.72 17.35
CA SER A 365 1.61 -2.14 16.98
C SER A 365 1.50 -0.99 15.97
N ASP A 366 0.30 -0.47 15.71
CA ASP A 366 0.10 0.63 14.77
C ASP A 366 0.61 1.95 15.37
N THR A 367 1.87 2.25 15.10
CA THR A 367 2.56 3.46 15.57
C THR A 367 1.92 4.73 15.04
N ARG A 368 1.22 4.67 13.91
CA ARG A 368 0.59 5.83 13.28
C ARG A 368 -0.77 6.14 13.89
N ALA A 369 -1.56 5.12 14.21
CA ALA A 369 -2.74 5.28 15.05
C ALA A 369 -2.37 5.80 16.45
N ALA A 370 -1.23 5.34 16.99
CA ALA A 370 -0.69 5.82 18.26
C ALA A 370 -0.32 7.32 18.21
N ALA A 371 0.36 7.75 17.15
CA ALA A 371 0.67 9.17 16.92
C ALA A 371 -0.61 10.01 16.80
N ARG A 372 -1.62 9.52 16.06
CA ARG A 372 -2.93 10.19 15.93
C ARG A 372 -3.62 10.35 17.29
N HIS A 373 -3.60 9.31 18.12
CA HIS A 373 -4.14 9.38 19.47
C HIS A 373 -3.42 10.42 20.32
N TYR A 374 -2.08 10.42 20.30
CA TYR A 374 -1.31 11.41 21.05
C TYR A 374 -1.63 12.85 20.62
N VAL A 375 -1.73 13.09 19.32
CA VAL A 375 -2.04 14.41 18.77
C VAL A 375 -3.43 14.90 19.18
N LEU A 376 -4.44 14.03 19.12
CA LEU A 376 -5.84 14.41 19.39
C LEU A 376 -6.18 14.46 20.88
N GLN A 377 -5.55 13.61 21.69
CA GLN A 377 -5.97 13.36 23.07
C GLN A 377 -4.76 13.24 24.00
N GLY A 378 -3.82 12.35 23.69
CA GLY A 378 -2.76 11.96 24.63
C GLY A 378 -1.87 13.11 25.12
N ALA A 379 -1.60 14.11 24.29
CA ALA A 379 -0.85 15.30 24.69
C ALA A 379 -1.62 16.17 25.70
N GLY A 380 -2.93 16.34 25.51
CA GLY A 380 -3.80 17.09 26.43
C GLY A 380 -4.07 16.34 27.74
N GLU A 381 -4.09 15.01 27.69
CA GLU A 381 -4.20 14.14 28.86
C GLU A 381 -2.89 14.03 29.67
N GLY A 382 -1.76 14.47 29.11
CA GLY A 382 -0.44 14.31 29.74
C GLY A 382 0.08 12.87 29.72
N ARG A 383 -0.31 12.06 28.72
CA ARG A 383 0.13 10.67 28.58
C ARG A 383 1.66 10.58 28.40
N PRO A 384 2.34 9.62 29.05
CA PRO A 384 3.79 9.46 28.91
C PRO A 384 4.18 9.02 27.49
N LEU A 385 5.24 9.60 26.95
CA LEU A 385 5.80 9.27 25.62
C LEU A 385 6.68 8.02 25.61
N THR A 386 7.27 7.70 26.75
CA THR A 386 8.12 6.53 26.96
C THR A 386 7.68 5.85 28.24
N ALA A 387 7.80 4.53 28.32
CA ALA A 387 7.53 3.83 29.56
C ALA A 387 8.47 4.39 30.63
N THR A 388 7.90 5.00 31.66
CA THR A 388 8.65 5.29 32.88
C THR A 388 9.23 3.95 33.32
N ALA A 389 10.54 3.86 33.54
CA ALA A 389 11.10 2.68 34.17
C ALA A 389 10.33 2.51 35.47
N ALA A 390 9.41 1.54 35.50
CA ALA A 390 8.82 1.15 36.74
C ALA A 390 10.01 0.79 37.61
N THR A 391 10.25 1.57 38.65
CA THR A 391 10.75 1.03 39.90
C THR A 391 9.70 0.03 40.37
N VAL A 392 9.61 -1.10 39.67
CA VAL A 392 9.50 -2.36 40.37
C VAL A 392 10.73 -2.31 41.24
N GLN A 393 10.55 -2.01 42.53
CA GLN A 393 11.50 -2.52 43.50
C GLN A 393 11.72 -3.96 43.04
N PRO A 394 12.94 -4.39 42.67
CA PRO A 394 13.19 -5.81 42.84
C PRO A 394 12.68 -6.08 44.25
N THR A 395 11.77 -7.02 44.41
CA THR A 395 11.77 -7.73 45.69
C THR A 395 13.16 -8.32 45.70
N ASN A 396 14.10 -7.55 46.24
CA ASN A 396 15.44 -7.96 46.57
C ASN A 396 15.21 -9.06 47.58
N GLU A 397 14.92 -10.25 47.10
CA GLU A 397 15.29 -11.48 47.77
C GLU A 397 16.78 -11.65 47.46
N THR A 398 17.58 -10.66 47.88
CA THR A 398 19.03 -10.77 47.88
C THR A 398 19.38 -11.97 48.75
N GLY A 399 19.79 -13.07 48.11
CA GLY A 399 20.22 -14.29 48.80
C GLY A 399 19.20 -15.45 48.81
N ALA A 400 18.11 -15.41 48.04
CA ALA A 400 17.22 -16.56 47.92
C ALA A 400 17.72 -17.57 46.87
N ASP A 401 17.91 -18.82 47.31
CA ASP A 401 18.08 -20.02 46.49
C ASP A 401 16.77 -20.30 45.73
N PHE A 402 16.81 -20.26 44.39
CA PHE A 402 15.64 -20.50 43.57
C PHE A 402 15.62 -21.95 43.10
N ALA A 403 14.58 -22.68 43.53
CA ALA A 403 14.43 -24.09 43.19
C ALA A 403 14.67 -24.42 41.70
N ALA A 404 15.51 -25.43 41.44
CA ALA A 404 15.81 -25.99 40.13
C ALA A 404 14.64 -26.81 39.53
N SER A 405 13.41 -26.32 39.65
CA SER A 405 12.21 -27.05 39.25
C SER A 405 11.06 -26.13 38.81
N THR A 406 9.97 -26.74 38.35
CA THR A 406 8.77 -26.01 37.89
C THR A 406 8.09 -25.19 39.00
N THR A 407 8.41 -25.45 40.27
CA THR A 407 7.88 -24.72 41.43
C THR A 407 8.63 -23.42 41.73
N THR A 408 9.68 -23.07 40.98
CA THR A 408 10.45 -21.83 41.22
C THR A 408 9.56 -20.59 41.37
N ALA A 409 9.90 -19.80 42.38
CA ALA A 409 9.35 -18.48 42.64
C ALA A 409 10.06 -17.38 41.83
N GLY A 410 11.24 -17.68 41.27
CA GLY A 410 12.02 -16.75 40.45
C GLY A 410 11.25 -16.28 39.23
N ARG A 411 11.28 -14.97 38.95
CA ARG A 411 10.57 -14.34 37.81
C ARG A 411 11.51 -13.44 37.03
N MET A 412 11.40 -13.48 35.71
CA MET A 412 12.11 -12.64 34.77
C MET A 412 11.13 -12.02 33.78
N VAL A 413 11.39 -10.78 33.38
CA VAL A 413 10.61 -10.05 32.38
C VAL A 413 11.50 -9.81 31.16
N ALA A 414 10.98 -10.05 29.96
CA ALA A 414 11.72 -9.84 28.72
C ALA A 414 12.22 -8.38 28.61
N GLY A 415 13.50 -8.21 28.25
CA GLY A 415 14.16 -6.89 28.18
C GLY A 415 14.69 -6.35 29.52
N ARG A 416 14.63 -7.13 30.60
CA ARG A 416 15.21 -6.80 31.92
C ARG A 416 16.23 -7.86 32.34
N SER A 417 17.20 -7.46 33.16
CA SER A 417 18.15 -8.37 33.80
C SER A 417 17.72 -8.71 35.22
N VAL A 418 18.06 -9.91 35.68
CA VAL A 418 17.88 -10.37 37.07
C VAL A 418 19.25 -10.79 37.60
N THR A 419 19.52 -10.50 38.86
CA THR A 419 20.76 -10.91 39.57
C THR A 419 20.41 -11.86 40.70
N GLY A 420 21.17 -12.94 40.86
CA GLY A 420 21.00 -13.95 41.91
C GLY A 420 22.35 -14.41 42.46
N THR A 421 22.33 -15.31 43.44
CA THR A 421 23.54 -15.92 44.01
C THR A 421 23.47 -17.42 43.81
N ILE A 422 24.47 -17.98 43.11
CA ILE A 422 24.67 -19.43 43.03
C ILE A 422 25.50 -19.83 44.24
N ALA A 423 24.87 -20.52 45.20
CA ALA A 423 25.44 -20.78 46.52
C ALA A 423 26.49 -21.91 46.53
N SER A 424 26.47 -22.81 45.53
CA SER A 424 27.42 -23.93 45.38
C SER A 424 27.66 -24.25 43.90
N GLY A 425 28.76 -24.94 43.55
CA GLY A 425 29.03 -25.36 42.15
C GLY A 425 28.04 -26.39 41.57
N SER A 426 27.01 -26.77 42.32
CA SER A 426 25.90 -27.62 41.91
C SER A 426 24.54 -26.93 41.98
N ASP A 427 24.51 -25.67 42.40
CA ASP A 427 23.28 -24.90 42.54
C ASP A 427 22.79 -24.41 41.17
N THR A 428 21.48 -24.51 40.94
CA THR A 428 20.83 -24.19 39.67
C THR A 428 19.55 -23.40 39.90
N ASP A 429 19.60 -22.09 39.65
CA ASP A 429 18.44 -21.24 39.77
C ASP A 429 17.56 -21.29 38.52
N TRP A 430 16.24 -21.42 38.71
CA TRP A 430 15.26 -21.31 37.61
C TRP A 430 14.45 -20.02 37.72
N TYR A 431 14.27 -19.31 36.61
CA TYR A 431 13.44 -18.11 36.51
C TYR A 431 12.31 -18.32 35.51
N ARG A 432 11.09 -17.94 35.88
CA ARG A 432 9.93 -17.97 35.00
C ARG A 432 9.89 -16.74 34.11
N ILE A 433 9.70 -16.94 32.81
CA ILE A 433 9.57 -15.86 31.83
C ILE A 433 8.37 -16.09 30.91
N GLU A 434 7.60 -15.03 30.66
CA GLU A 434 6.56 -15.02 29.64
C GLU A 434 7.12 -14.42 28.35
N LEU A 435 7.00 -15.16 27.25
CA LEU A 435 7.56 -14.80 25.94
C LEU A 435 6.46 -14.83 24.89
N THR A 436 6.57 -13.99 23.86
CA THR A 436 5.64 -13.98 22.73
C THR A 436 6.00 -15.09 21.76
N ALA A 437 5.07 -16.02 21.52
CA ALA A 437 5.22 -17.08 20.51
C ALA A 437 5.47 -16.47 19.12
N GLY A 438 6.38 -17.07 18.35
CA GLY A 438 6.76 -16.63 17.00
C GLY A 438 7.90 -15.60 16.96
N ARG A 439 8.47 -15.17 18.09
CA ARG A 439 9.64 -14.27 18.13
C ARG A 439 10.92 -15.02 18.51
N ALA A 440 12.05 -14.61 17.96
CA ALA A 440 13.36 -15.04 18.45
C ALA A 440 13.77 -14.19 19.65
N VAL A 441 14.39 -14.81 20.65
CA VAL A 441 14.95 -14.11 21.82
C VAL A 441 16.39 -14.52 22.05
N ILE A 442 17.17 -13.59 22.61
CA ILE A 442 18.52 -13.85 23.12
C ILE A 442 18.43 -13.85 24.64
N ILE A 443 18.97 -14.89 25.27
CA ILE A 443 19.05 -15.02 26.73
C ILE A 443 20.52 -15.15 27.09
N GLU A 444 21.00 -14.25 27.94
CA GLU A 444 22.41 -14.14 28.33
C GLU A 444 22.58 -14.44 29.82
N ALA A 445 23.59 -15.24 30.18
CA ALA A 445 24.08 -15.37 31.55
C ALA A 445 25.42 -14.62 31.70
N LYS A 446 25.47 -13.64 32.61
CA LYS A 446 26.63 -12.74 32.76
C LYS A 446 27.50 -13.12 33.95
N GLY A 447 28.76 -13.47 33.67
CA GLY A 447 29.79 -13.83 34.65
C GLY A 447 30.87 -12.77 34.83
N SER A 448 31.95 -13.12 35.52
CA SER A 448 33.07 -12.24 35.85
C SER A 448 33.79 -11.67 34.62
N ALA A 449 33.85 -12.41 33.52
CA ALA A 449 34.43 -11.96 32.24
C ALA A 449 33.74 -10.69 31.68
N THR A 450 32.45 -10.51 31.96
CA THR A 450 31.66 -9.34 31.52
C THR A 450 31.70 -8.15 32.51
N GLY A 451 32.41 -8.30 33.63
CA GLY A 451 32.40 -7.34 34.74
C GLY A 451 31.06 -7.23 35.48
N SER A 452 30.08 -8.10 35.18
CA SER A 452 28.70 -8.01 35.66
C SER A 452 28.24 -9.20 36.52
N GLY A 453 29.17 -9.87 37.22
CA GLY A 453 28.90 -11.01 38.10
C GLY A 453 30.18 -11.62 38.67
N THR A 454 30.06 -12.71 39.44
CA THR A 454 31.21 -13.40 40.06
C THR A 454 31.48 -14.80 39.51
N LEU A 455 30.59 -15.34 38.66
CA LEU A 455 30.74 -16.67 38.08
C LEU A 455 31.82 -16.65 36.99
N SER A 456 32.81 -17.54 37.09
CA SER A 456 33.88 -17.69 36.10
C SER A 456 33.36 -18.23 34.78
N ASP A 457 32.40 -19.16 34.86
CA ASP A 457 31.86 -19.88 33.72
C ASP A 457 30.36 -20.16 33.91
N PRO A 458 29.48 -19.23 33.48
CA PRO A 458 28.03 -19.38 33.61
C PRO A 458 27.42 -20.08 32.38
N THR A 459 26.66 -21.14 32.62
CA THR A 459 25.87 -21.81 31.57
C THR A 459 24.40 -21.39 31.63
N VAL A 460 23.71 -21.42 30.48
CA VAL A 460 22.29 -21.05 30.40
C VAL A 460 21.47 -22.14 29.72
N GLY A 461 20.24 -22.35 30.18
CA GLY A 461 19.30 -23.31 29.60
C GLY A 461 17.90 -22.75 29.50
N VAL A 462 17.19 -23.03 28.39
CA VAL A 462 15.77 -22.71 28.20
C VAL A 462 14.96 -23.98 28.41
N ARG A 463 13.91 -23.90 29.21
CA ARG A 463 13.03 -25.01 29.57
C ARG A 463 11.58 -24.69 29.25
N ASN A 464 10.82 -25.70 28.83
CA ASN A 464 9.39 -25.55 28.56
C ASN A 464 8.54 -25.50 29.86
N SER A 465 7.23 -25.32 29.72
CA SER A 465 6.31 -25.22 30.86
C SER A 465 6.27 -26.46 31.76
N GLY A 466 6.60 -27.64 31.22
CA GLY A 466 6.73 -28.90 31.95
C GLY A 466 8.11 -29.14 32.60
N GLY A 467 9.06 -28.21 32.42
CA GLY A 467 10.42 -28.30 32.98
C GLY A 467 11.45 -29.01 32.10
N ALA A 468 11.05 -29.51 30.93
CA ALA A 468 11.98 -30.16 30.00
C ALA A 468 12.88 -29.11 29.32
N LEU A 469 14.18 -29.42 29.23
CA LEU A 469 15.17 -28.58 28.55
C LEU A 469 14.89 -28.59 27.03
N VAL A 470 14.84 -27.39 26.45
CA VAL A 470 14.55 -27.19 25.02
C VAL A 470 15.66 -26.45 24.28
N ALA A 471 16.57 -25.78 24.99
CA ALA A 471 17.82 -25.26 24.47
C ALA A 471 18.83 -25.12 25.63
N PHE A 472 20.11 -25.22 25.33
CA PHE A 472 21.21 -25.12 26.29
C PHE A 472 22.43 -24.53 25.58
N ASP A 473 23.21 -23.73 26.30
CA ASP A 473 24.48 -23.19 25.84
C ASP A 473 25.46 -23.13 27.02
N ASP A 474 26.65 -23.68 26.79
CA ASP A 474 27.78 -23.70 27.71
C ASP A 474 28.98 -22.90 27.22
N ASP A 475 29.17 -22.64 25.91
CA ASP A 475 30.45 -22.09 25.40
C ASP A 475 30.35 -21.22 24.12
N SER A 476 29.16 -20.87 23.60
CA SER A 476 29.10 -20.35 22.21
C SER A 476 29.40 -18.86 21.98
N ALA A 477 29.67 -18.06 23.02
CA ALA A 477 30.34 -16.77 22.96
C ALA A 477 30.68 -16.30 24.39
N GLU A 478 31.70 -15.48 24.61
CA GLU A 478 31.68 -14.65 25.82
C GLU A 478 30.63 -13.54 25.62
N PRO A 479 29.48 -13.49 26.34
CA PRO A 479 28.89 -14.39 27.35
C PRO A 479 27.96 -15.48 26.78
N GLY A 480 27.75 -16.58 27.53
CA GLY A 480 26.85 -17.68 27.15
C GLY A 480 25.47 -17.15 26.72
N SER A 481 25.13 -17.37 25.45
CA SER A 481 24.00 -16.73 24.78
C SER A 481 23.22 -17.75 23.96
N ILE A 482 21.97 -17.99 24.35
CA ILE A 482 21.05 -18.82 23.56
C ILE A 482 20.22 -17.91 22.67
N LEU A 483 20.31 -18.12 21.35
CA LEU A 483 19.31 -17.70 20.40
C LEU A 483 18.21 -18.77 20.31
N TYR A 484 17.00 -18.46 20.80
CA TYR A 484 15.88 -19.42 20.80
C TYR A 484 14.64 -18.87 20.09
N CYS A 485 14.07 -19.67 19.19
CA CYS A 485 12.79 -19.39 18.54
C CYS A 485 11.62 -19.85 19.41
N VAL A 486 10.82 -18.90 19.88
CA VAL A 486 9.75 -19.12 20.86
C VAL A 486 8.55 -19.79 20.20
N SER A 487 8.25 -21.04 20.56
CA SER A 487 7.12 -21.82 20.03
C SER A 487 5.83 -21.78 20.88
N ARG A 488 5.90 -21.28 22.13
CA ARG A 488 4.78 -21.22 23.11
C ARG A 488 4.83 -19.92 23.94
N ARG A 489 3.87 -19.66 24.84
CA ARG A 489 3.83 -18.39 25.61
C ARG A 489 4.63 -18.40 26.93
N ARG A 490 4.99 -19.57 27.46
CA ARG A 490 5.60 -19.71 28.80
C ARG A 490 6.83 -20.60 28.78
N TYR A 491 7.95 -20.05 29.24
CA TYR A 491 9.23 -20.74 29.35
C TYR A 491 9.86 -20.48 30.72
N ARG A 492 10.92 -21.23 31.01
CA ARG A 492 11.80 -20.97 32.15
C ARG A 492 13.23 -20.89 31.66
N VAL A 493 14.03 -20.05 32.30
CA VAL A 493 15.47 -19.96 32.10
C VAL A 493 16.14 -20.57 33.32
N SER A 494 17.11 -21.46 33.13
CA SER A 494 17.92 -22.04 34.19
C SER A 494 19.39 -21.67 34.01
N THR A 495 20.08 -21.42 35.12
CA THR A 495 21.51 -21.06 35.12
C THR A 495 22.24 -21.94 36.13
N ILE A 496 23.39 -22.51 35.77
CA ILE A 496 24.29 -23.27 36.67
C ILE A 496 25.74 -22.84 36.43
N SER A 497 26.61 -22.98 37.43
CA SER A 497 28.06 -22.85 37.25
C SER A 497 28.79 -24.04 37.88
N THR A 498 29.79 -24.57 37.18
CA THR A 498 30.61 -25.72 37.62
C THR A 498 31.85 -25.32 38.43
N SER A 499 32.11 -24.02 38.63
CA SER A 499 33.21 -23.54 39.48
C SER A 499 32.87 -22.24 40.22
N ILE A 500 32.90 -22.27 41.56
CA ILE A 500 32.89 -21.06 42.39
C ILE A 500 34.32 -20.57 42.51
N ALA A 501 34.62 -19.39 41.97
CA ALA A 501 35.88 -18.71 42.29
C ALA A 501 35.83 -18.23 43.76
N SER A 502 36.68 -18.80 44.61
CA SER A 502 36.89 -18.32 45.98
C SER A 502 37.32 -16.84 45.98
N PRO A 503 36.87 -16.01 46.95
CA PRO A 503 37.29 -14.62 47.02
C PRO A 503 38.80 -14.51 47.29
N PRO A 504 39.49 -13.50 46.74
CA PRO A 504 40.93 -13.36 46.90
C PRO A 504 41.28 -13.16 48.38
N ALA A 505 42.20 -13.98 48.88
CA ALA A 505 42.73 -13.86 50.23
C ALA A 505 43.33 -12.46 50.44
N ARG A 506 43.00 -11.82 51.57
CA ARG A 506 43.73 -10.64 52.06
C ARG A 506 45.16 -11.05 52.35
N GLU A 507 46.10 -10.66 51.51
CA GLU A 507 47.52 -10.72 51.86
C GLU A 507 47.92 -9.56 52.79
N PRO A 508 48.79 -9.82 53.79
CA PRO A 508 49.22 -8.84 54.76
C PRO A 508 50.30 -7.90 54.20
N THR A 509 50.31 -6.68 54.72
CA THR A 509 51.33 -5.65 54.51
C THR A 509 52.73 -6.13 54.94
N HIS A 510 53.76 -5.97 54.10
CA HIS A 510 55.03 -5.26 54.45
C HIS A 510 56.09 -5.20 53.32
N SER A 511 56.62 -3.97 53.15
CA SER A 511 58.00 -3.58 52.81
C SER A 511 58.51 -3.47 51.34
N ARG A 512 58.53 -2.20 50.88
CA ARG A 512 59.62 -1.39 50.28
C ARG A 512 60.71 -2.01 49.35
N SER A 513 60.68 -1.53 48.09
CA SER A 513 61.78 -0.92 47.27
C SER A 513 62.81 -1.82 46.54
N PRO A 514 63.50 -1.37 45.44
CA PRO A 514 63.16 -0.45 44.31
C PRO A 514 63.59 -1.01 42.90
N PRO A 515 63.57 -0.26 41.77
CA PRO A 515 63.45 -0.84 40.40
C PRO A 515 64.79 -1.06 39.67
N ARG A 516 64.79 -1.94 38.66
CA ARG A 516 65.87 -2.07 37.65
C ARG A 516 65.36 -2.17 36.21
N ARG A 517 66.14 -1.54 35.33
CA ARG A 517 65.94 -1.16 33.93
C ARG A 517 66.08 -2.29 32.89
N ALA A 518 65.41 -2.03 31.75
CA ALA A 518 65.80 -2.22 30.33
C ALA A 518 65.94 -3.65 29.76
N TRP A 519 65.46 -3.87 28.52
CA TRP A 519 66.30 -4.02 27.31
C TRP A 519 65.45 -4.13 26.01
N ARG A 520 66.13 -3.85 24.88
CA ARG A 520 65.67 -3.54 23.50
C ARG A 520 65.41 -4.77 22.59
N SER A 521 64.73 -4.53 21.45
CA SER A 521 65.04 -5.11 20.11
C SER A 521 64.37 -4.24 19.01
N ARG A 522 65.05 -3.52 18.09
CA ARG A 522 65.85 -3.84 16.88
C ARG A 522 65.06 -4.38 15.65
N GLN A 523 64.98 -3.56 14.59
CA GLN A 523 64.74 -3.91 13.17
C GLN A 523 65.96 -4.54 12.49
N PRO A 524 65.81 -5.08 11.25
CA PRO A 524 66.59 -4.53 10.12
C PRO A 524 65.96 -4.54 8.69
N MET A 525 66.32 -3.49 7.91
CA MET A 525 66.82 -3.35 6.51
C MET A 525 66.21 -4.04 5.24
N ALA A 526 65.71 -3.17 4.32
CA ALA A 526 66.11 -2.85 2.91
C ALA A 526 66.37 -3.89 1.77
N ALA A 527 65.53 -3.78 0.70
CA ALA A 527 65.75 -3.63 -0.79
C ALA A 527 66.79 -4.48 -1.58
N PRO A 528 66.64 -4.76 -2.92
CA PRO A 528 66.72 -3.72 -3.98
C PRO A 528 66.05 -3.95 -5.38
N GLN A 529 65.94 -2.82 -6.11
CA GLN A 529 66.18 -2.58 -7.55
C GLN A 529 65.14 -2.88 -8.66
N ALA A 530 65.34 -2.14 -9.76
CA ALA A 530 64.39 -1.62 -10.73
C ALA A 530 64.69 -2.05 -12.17
N HIS A 531 63.72 -1.96 -13.09
CA HIS A 531 63.98 -1.72 -14.52
C HIS A 531 62.77 -1.08 -15.25
N ARG A 532 63.08 -0.48 -16.40
CA ARG A 532 62.42 0.60 -17.14
C ARG A 532 61.30 0.13 -18.11
N ARG A 533 60.25 0.98 -18.28
CA ARG A 533 59.54 1.53 -19.49
C ARG A 533 59.65 0.84 -20.89
N PRO A 534 58.82 1.14 -21.93
CA PRO A 534 57.74 2.17 -22.10
C PRO A 534 56.45 1.79 -22.92
N LYS A 535 55.48 2.74 -22.92
CA LYS A 535 54.54 3.25 -23.97
C LYS A 535 53.57 2.36 -24.80
N SER A 536 52.34 2.91 -24.87
CA SER A 536 51.32 2.97 -25.95
C SER A 536 50.68 1.69 -26.48
N THR A 537 49.37 1.54 -26.30
CA THR A 537 48.28 2.10 -27.13
C THR A 537 47.01 2.20 -26.31
#